data_AF-A0A929J3U5-F1
#
_entry.id   AF-A0A929J3U5-F1
#
_cell.length_a   1.000
_cell.length_b   1.000
_cell.length_c   1.000
_cell.angle_alpha   90.00
_cell.angle_beta   90.00
_cell.angle_gamma   90.00
#
_symmetry.space_group_name_H-M   'P 1'
#
loop_
_entity.id
_entity.type
_entity.pdbx_description
1 polymer ?
#
loop_
_entity_poly.entity_id
_entity_poly.type
_entity_poly.pdbx_seq_one_letter_code
_entity_poly.pdbx_strand_id
1 'polypeptide(L)'
;TGGNHSNIDGLFRSTIPNADMFFLNPYGIMFGPNARLDVQGSFHASTADYLRLGENGRFDTRNPSDSLLTIAPVTAFGFLTDSPAKITTQSSKLILPSDKTLSLIAGDIHLTSDTPLTADNSLTIPTVESESILAVEHGRVNLVSAASRGEITDKDNVIMQGKGGKITIENTLIEMSGHSGGEVFIRAGQFFLDNSIIRSNTYGNQDGNNINLKLTEVAYLNGLNSEISVFTTSQNNAGGILIEVPYLEITGALINTGSALTGQAGDIEIYADQVSLRERAIIGSGSFYAGQSGDIKFEIKDDLSINGYTPGYHISHGIETYNPKSIIFTISIGAGNSGNIFIDAKNLNMQSGGISTNAHGTGK
;
A
#
# COMPACT_ATOMS: atom_id res chain seq x y z
N THR A 1 -9.28 -15.45 24.71
CA THR A 1 -9.64 -16.02 26.03
C THR A 1 -8.47 -16.22 27.00
N GLY A 2 -7.21 -16.37 26.56
CA GLY A 2 -6.07 -16.65 27.46
C GLY A 2 -5.29 -15.45 28.04
N GLY A 3 -5.68 -14.20 27.72
CA GLY A 3 -5.02 -13.00 28.26
C GLY A 3 -3.66 -12.63 27.64
N ASN A 4 -3.10 -13.49 26.80
CA ASN A 4 -1.76 -13.32 26.20
C ASN A 4 -1.84 -13.08 24.69
N HIS A 5 -0.83 -12.39 24.15
CA HIS A 5 -0.65 -12.24 22.70
C HIS A 5 -0.39 -13.60 22.03
N SER A 6 -0.69 -13.68 20.74
CA SER A 6 -0.36 -14.84 19.90
C SER A 6 1.00 -14.65 19.25
N ASN A 7 1.87 -15.65 19.36
CA ASN A 7 3.14 -15.71 18.62
C ASN A 7 3.09 -16.88 17.63
N ILE A 8 3.15 -16.55 16.33
CA ILE A 8 3.09 -17.49 15.22
C ILE A 8 4.46 -17.49 14.53
N ASP A 9 5.29 -18.49 14.81
CA ASP A 9 6.59 -18.67 14.16
C ASP A 9 6.67 -20.02 13.43
N GLY A 10 5.71 -20.24 12.53
CA GLY A 10 5.62 -21.48 11.78
C GLY A 10 4.44 -21.47 10.80
N LEU A 11 4.08 -22.66 10.32
CA LEU A 11 3.00 -22.82 9.35
C LEU A 11 1.62 -22.66 10.00
N PHE A 12 0.83 -21.72 9.50
CA PHE A 12 -0.59 -21.59 9.80
C PHE A 12 -1.41 -22.22 8.67
N ARG A 13 -2.00 -23.40 8.91
CA ARG A 13 -2.64 -24.22 7.88
C ARG A 13 -4.14 -24.40 8.12
N SER A 14 -4.95 -24.24 7.06
CA SER A 14 -6.34 -24.67 6.98
C SER A 14 -6.52 -25.67 5.85
N THR A 15 -7.06 -26.85 6.15
CA THR A 15 -7.34 -27.91 5.15
C THR A 15 -8.79 -27.91 4.68
N ILE A 16 -9.61 -26.96 5.14
CA ILE A 16 -11.01 -26.84 4.74
C ILE A 16 -11.06 -26.14 3.36
N PRO A 17 -11.63 -26.78 2.32
CA PRO A 17 -11.62 -26.22 0.98
C PRO A 17 -12.26 -24.83 0.91
N ASN A 18 -11.53 -23.87 0.34
CA ASN A 18 -11.95 -22.48 0.12
C ASN A 18 -12.45 -21.71 1.35
N ALA A 19 -12.18 -22.19 2.57
CA ALA A 19 -12.65 -21.51 3.78
C ALA A 19 -11.82 -20.26 4.06
N ASP A 20 -12.50 -19.13 4.22
CA ASP A 20 -11.90 -17.92 4.78
C ASP A 20 -11.59 -18.14 6.26
N MET A 21 -10.52 -17.49 6.72
CA MET A 21 -9.98 -17.67 8.05
C MET A 21 -9.91 -16.35 8.78
N PHE A 22 -10.57 -16.29 9.93
CA PHE A 22 -10.54 -15.13 10.84
C PHE A 22 -9.75 -15.52 12.09
N PHE A 23 -8.57 -14.93 12.26
CA PHE A 23 -7.70 -15.13 13.41
C PHE A 23 -7.72 -13.90 14.31
N LEU A 24 -8.30 -14.03 15.50
CA LEU A 24 -8.57 -12.90 16.39
C LEU A 24 -7.84 -13.06 17.72
N ASN A 25 -7.10 -12.03 18.12
CA ASN A 25 -6.59 -11.93 19.48
C ASN A 25 -6.45 -10.47 19.93
N PRO A 26 -7.34 -9.96 20.82
CA PRO A 26 -7.29 -8.57 21.29
C PRO A 26 -6.09 -8.25 22.18
N TYR A 27 -5.28 -9.25 22.55
CA TYR A 27 -4.04 -9.07 23.29
C TYR A 27 -2.80 -8.90 22.39
N GLY A 28 -2.98 -8.96 21.07
CA GLY A 28 -1.92 -8.76 20.07
C GLY A 28 -1.55 -10.03 19.32
N ILE A 29 -0.96 -9.85 18.14
CA ILE A 29 -0.50 -10.94 17.27
C ILE A 29 0.90 -10.61 16.76
N MET A 30 1.78 -11.60 16.80
CA MET A 30 3.14 -11.52 16.27
C MET A 30 3.37 -12.68 15.29
N PHE A 31 3.81 -12.36 14.07
CA PHE A 31 4.27 -13.33 13.07
C PHE A 31 5.79 -13.28 13.01
N GLY A 32 6.44 -14.44 13.13
CA GLY A 32 7.90 -14.56 13.21
C GLY A 32 8.54 -14.87 11.87
N PRO A 33 9.88 -15.04 11.84
CA PRO A 33 10.60 -15.28 10.60
C PRO A 33 10.17 -16.56 9.86
N ASN A 34 9.66 -17.56 10.59
CA ASN A 34 9.19 -18.83 10.05
C ASN A 34 7.67 -18.83 9.79
N ALA A 35 6.96 -17.73 10.05
CA ALA A 35 5.53 -17.62 9.81
C ALA A 35 5.21 -17.77 8.32
N ARG A 36 4.35 -18.72 7.98
CA ARG A 36 3.85 -18.98 6.61
C ARG A 36 2.36 -19.28 6.66
N LEU A 37 1.64 -18.93 5.60
CA LEU A 37 0.22 -19.26 5.45
C LEU A 37 0.05 -20.41 4.46
N ASP A 38 -0.80 -21.37 4.81
CA ASP A 38 -1.27 -22.45 3.93
C ASP A 38 -2.78 -22.56 4.09
N VAL A 39 -3.48 -21.60 3.48
CA VAL A 39 -4.92 -21.43 3.53
C VAL A 39 -5.44 -21.27 2.10
N GLN A 40 -6.58 -21.90 1.81
CA GLN A 40 -7.17 -21.87 0.46
C GLN A 40 -8.13 -20.71 0.24
N GLY A 41 -8.66 -20.11 1.31
CA GLY A 41 -9.51 -18.92 1.29
C GLY A 41 -8.75 -17.64 1.64
N SER A 42 -9.50 -16.61 1.99
CA SER A 42 -8.98 -15.35 2.53
C SER A 42 -8.47 -15.51 3.96
N PHE A 43 -7.56 -14.64 4.38
CA PHE A 43 -7.00 -14.62 5.72
C PHE A 43 -7.13 -13.24 6.35
N HIS A 44 -7.81 -13.18 7.50
CA HIS A 44 -8.03 -11.95 8.24
C HIS A 44 -7.46 -12.13 9.65
N ALA A 45 -6.38 -11.43 9.97
CA ALA A 45 -5.83 -11.36 11.32
C ALA A 45 -6.23 -10.03 11.98
N SER A 46 -6.75 -10.09 13.21
CA SER A 46 -7.20 -8.90 13.89
C SER A 46 -7.02 -8.94 15.41
N THR A 47 -6.83 -7.75 16.00
CA THR A 47 -6.87 -7.54 17.46
C THR A 47 -8.18 -6.89 17.91
N ALA A 48 -9.21 -6.91 17.05
CA ALA A 48 -10.54 -6.47 17.39
C ALA A 48 -11.11 -7.25 18.58
N ASP A 49 -11.94 -6.57 19.36
CA ASP A 49 -12.62 -7.15 20.51
C ASP A 49 -13.81 -8.02 20.09
N TYR A 50 -14.41 -7.75 18.93
CA TYR A 50 -15.47 -8.59 18.37
C TYR A 50 -15.52 -8.52 16.84
N LEU A 51 -16.17 -9.51 16.24
CA LEU A 51 -16.66 -9.45 14.86
C LEU A 51 -18.17 -9.26 14.86
N ARG A 52 -18.66 -8.37 14.00
CA ARG A 52 -20.10 -8.23 13.74
C ARG A 52 -20.52 -9.12 12.58
N LEU A 53 -21.58 -9.90 12.76
CA LEU A 53 -22.12 -10.87 11.81
C LEU A 53 -23.49 -10.39 11.30
N GLY A 54 -23.56 -9.94 10.04
CA GLY A 54 -24.75 -9.28 9.52
C GLY A 54 -25.17 -8.04 10.32
N GLU A 55 -26.48 -7.85 10.51
CA GLU A 55 -27.02 -6.69 11.27
C GLU A 55 -27.01 -6.91 12.78
N ASN A 56 -27.31 -8.13 13.24
CA ASN A 56 -27.62 -8.40 14.66
C ASN A 56 -26.66 -9.39 15.34
N GLY A 57 -25.86 -10.13 14.59
CA GLY A 57 -24.96 -11.14 15.15
C GLY A 57 -23.63 -10.55 15.61
N ARG A 58 -23.01 -11.18 16.61
CA ARG A 58 -21.70 -10.77 17.12
C ARG A 58 -20.93 -11.95 17.70
N PHE A 59 -19.67 -12.08 17.30
CA PHE A 59 -18.71 -12.98 17.91
C PHE A 59 -17.75 -12.18 18.79
N ASP A 60 -17.74 -12.41 20.10
CA ASP A 60 -16.88 -11.72 21.05
C ASP A 60 -15.58 -12.50 21.32
N THR A 61 -14.43 -11.82 21.21
CA THR A 61 -13.11 -12.45 21.30
C THR A 61 -12.62 -12.62 22.75
N ARG A 62 -13.11 -11.77 23.67
CA ARG A 62 -12.74 -11.79 25.08
C ARG A 62 -13.66 -12.71 25.86
N ASN A 63 -14.97 -12.62 25.59
CA ASN A 63 -16.01 -13.42 26.21
C ASN A 63 -16.85 -14.17 25.17
N PRO A 64 -16.35 -15.27 24.57
CA PRO A 64 -17.09 -16.00 23.54
C PRO A 64 -18.48 -16.48 23.98
N SER A 65 -18.71 -16.68 25.28
CA SER A 65 -20.02 -17.00 25.86
C SER A 65 -21.09 -15.94 25.61
N ASP A 66 -20.67 -14.69 25.41
CA ASP A 66 -21.54 -13.53 25.20
C ASP A 66 -21.88 -13.36 23.70
N SER A 67 -21.35 -14.27 22.84
CA SER A 67 -21.56 -14.21 21.39
C SER A 67 -22.97 -14.63 21.01
N LEU A 68 -23.61 -13.80 20.19
CA LEU A 68 -24.82 -14.20 19.46
C LEU A 68 -24.38 -14.72 18.09
N LEU A 69 -24.21 -16.04 18.00
CA LEU A 69 -23.80 -16.69 16.77
C LEU A 69 -24.95 -16.68 15.76
N THR A 70 -24.62 -16.30 14.53
CA THR A 70 -25.51 -16.38 13.36
C THR A 70 -24.70 -16.95 12.20
N ILE A 71 -25.39 -17.46 11.17
CA ILE A 71 -24.74 -17.88 9.91
C ILE A 71 -24.45 -16.70 8.96
N ALA A 72 -24.63 -15.45 9.43
CA ALA A 72 -24.41 -14.26 8.62
C ALA A 72 -22.90 -13.99 8.42
N PRO A 73 -22.51 -13.39 7.29
CA PRO A 73 -21.11 -13.06 7.02
C PRO A 73 -20.57 -12.01 8.01
N VAL A 74 -19.26 -12.01 8.20
CA VAL A 74 -18.55 -10.94 8.92
C VAL A 74 -18.73 -9.63 8.15
N THR A 75 -19.10 -8.57 8.85
CA THR A 75 -19.36 -7.24 8.26
C THR A 75 -18.54 -6.13 8.91
N ALA A 76 -17.99 -6.37 10.11
CA ALA A 76 -17.12 -5.41 10.77
C ALA A 76 -16.19 -6.06 11.81
N PHE A 77 -15.07 -5.39 12.05
CA PHE A 77 -14.13 -5.59 13.14
C PHE A 77 -14.32 -4.48 14.17
N GLY A 78 -14.67 -4.82 15.40
CA GLY A 78 -15.05 -3.85 16.42
C GLY A 78 -14.04 -3.71 17.55
N PHE A 79 -13.70 -2.48 17.91
CA PHE A 79 -12.81 -2.11 19.01
C PHE A 79 -13.58 -1.43 20.13
N LEU A 80 -13.37 -1.90 21.36
CA LEU A 80 -14.02 -1.44 22.59
C LEU A 80 -13.07 -0.70 23.53
N THR A 81 -11.79 -0.58 23.15
CA THR A 81 -10.73 0.10 23.89
C THR A 81 -10.15 1.26 23.08
N ASP A 82 -9.60 2.26 23.79
CA ASP A 82 -8.88 3.38 23.19
C ASP A 82 -7.37 3.10 23.01
N SER A 83 -6.96 1.86 23.22
CA SER A 83 -5.61 1.37 22.92
C SER A 83 -5.69 -0.08 22.45
N PRO A 84 -6.17 -0.35 21.23
CA PRO A 84 -6.16 -1.68 20.66
C PRO A 84 -4.74 -2.28 20.60
N ALA A 85 -4.62 -3.59 20.79
CA ALA A 85 -3.31 -4.24 20.72
C ALA A 85 -2.78 -4.27 19.28
N LYS A 86 -1.46 -4.36 19.15
CA LYS A 86 -0.77 -4.31 17.86
C LYS A 86 -0.72 -5.66 17.12
N ILE A 87 -0.50 -5.59 15.81
CA ILE A 87 0.03 -6.70 15.00
C ILE A 87 1.48 -6.39 14.63
N THR A 88 2.36 -7.39 14.70
CA THR A 88 3.75 -7.26 14.25
C THR A 88 4.15 -8.44 13.37
N THR A 89 4.90 -8.19 12.31
CA THR A 89 5.64 -9.22 11.56
C THR A 89 7.12 -8.97 11.67
N GLN A 90 7.93 -10.03 11.77
CA GLN A 90 9.39 -9.94 11.79
C GLN A 90 9.93 -10.94 10.76
N SER A 91 10.37 -10.44 9.60
CA SER A 91 10.88 -11.25 8.49
C SER A 91 9.91 -12.40 8.09
N SER A 92 8.61 -12.13 8.13
CA SER A 92 7.56 -13.11 7.83
C SER A 92 7.18 -13.10 6.36
N LYS A 93 6.82 -14.26 5.81
CA LYS A 93 6.27 -14.39 4.44
C LYS A 93 4.81 -14.84 4.52
N LEU A 94 3.90 -13.87 4.52
CA LEU A 94 2.44 -14.07 4.57
C LEU A 94 1.89 -13.99 3.15
N ILE A 95 1.83 -15.13 2.48
CA ILE A 95 1.47 -15.25 1.07
C ILE A 95 0.19 -16.07 0.96
N LEU A 96 -0.78 -15.57 0.21
CA LEU A 96 -2.04 -16.26 -0.09
C LEU A 96 -2.12 -16.69 -1.56
N PRO A 97 -2.99 -17.65 -1.90
CA PRO A 97 -3.38 -17.91 -3.28
C PRO A 97 -3.96 -16.67 -3.96
N SER A 98 -4.02 -16.69 -5.29
CA SER A 98 -4.61 -15.60 -6.07
C SER A 98 -6.07 -15.34 -5.73
N ASP A 99 -6.53 -14.12 -6.01
CA ASP A 99 -7.96 -13.75 -5.91
C ASP A 99 -8.53 -13.86 -4.48
N LYS A 100 -7.65 -13.75 -3.45
CA LYS A 100 -8.01 -13.77 -2.03
C LYS A 100 -7.84 -12.42 -1.36
N THR A 101 -8.31 -12.32 -0.13
CA THR A 101 -8.08 -11.15 0.73
C THR A 101 -7.11 -11.49 1.86
N LEU A 102 -6.08 -10.67 2.05
CA LEU A 102 -5.23 -10.66 3.23
C LEU A 102 -5.51 -9.39 4.04
N SER A 103 -6.10 -9.51 5.23
CA SER A 103 -6.39 -8.37 6.09
C SER A 103 -5.60 -8.42 7.40
N LEU A 104 -4.92 -7.33 7.72
CA LEU A 104 -4.37 -7.05 9.04
C LEU A 104 -5.10 -5.84 9.62
N ILE A 105 -5.94 -6.07 10.64
CA ILE A 105 -6.83 -5.05 11.21
C ILE A 105 -6.62 -4.98 12.72
N ALA A 106 -5.96 -3.95 13.22
CA ALA A 106 -5.47 -3.94 14.60
C ALA A 106 -5.40 -2.56 15.22
N GLY A 107 -4.75 -2.48 16.39
CA GLY A 107 -4.07 -1.27 16.84
C GLY A 107 -2.93 -0.91 15.90
N ASP A 108 -1.76 -0.61 16.44
CA ASP A 108 -0.61 -0.37 15.58
C ASP A 108 -0.24 -1.62 14.76
N ILE A 109 0.25 -1.41 13.53
CA ILE A 109 0.76 -2.48 12.66
C ILE A 109 2.22 -2.17 12.36
N HIS A 110 3.10 -3.14 12.62
CA HIS A 110 4.52 -3.05 12.32
C HIS A 110 4.92 -4.22 11.43
N LEU A 111 5.32 -3.95 10.19
CA LEU A 111 5.86 -4.94 9.27
C LEU A 111 7.35 -4.67 9.11
N THR A 112 8.19 -5.57 9.62
CA THR A 112 9.63 -5.30 9.70
C THR A 112 10.48 -6.48 9.22
N SER A 113 11.69 -6.17 8.80
CA SER A 113 12.78 -7.13 8.59
C SER A 113 14.09 -6.52 9.06
N ASP A 114 14.92 -7.32 9.76
CA ASP A 114 16.29 -6.93 10.13
C ASP A 114 17.24 -6.98 8.93
N THR A 115 16.86 -7.72 7.88
CA THR A 115 17.58 -7.77 6.61
C THR A 115 17.04 -6.69 5.68
N PRO A 116 17.90 -5.76 5.17
CA PRO A 116 17.49 -4.76 4.21
C PRO A 116 16.87 -5.37 2.96
N LEU A 117 15.80 -4.76 2.47
CA LEU A 117 15.24 -5.08 1.17
C LEU A 117 16.22 -4.64 0.07
N THR A 118 16.46 -5.51 -0.90
CA THR A 118 17.28 -5.20 -2.07
C THR A 118 16.40 -5.19 -3.32
N ALA A 119 16.62 -4.19 -4.18
CA ALA A 119 15.97 -4.10 -5.48
C ALA A 119 17.06 -4.07 -6.56
N ASP A 120 17.07 -5.08 -7.43
CA ASP A 120 17.84 -5.01 -8.67
C ASP A 120 17.09 -4.14 -9.66
N ASN A 121 17.51 -2.88 -9.65
CA ASN A 121 16.95 -1.85 -10.47
C ASN A 121 17.39 -1.95 -11.94
N SER A 122 18.29 -2.84 -12.37
CA SER A 122 18.79 -2.87 -13.75
C SER A 122 17.73 -3.17 -14.83
N LEU A 123 16.54 -3.60 -14.44
CA LEU A 123 15.43 -3.99 -15.31
C LEU A 123 14.32 -2.93 -15.33
N THR A 124 13.49 -2.94 -16.38
CA THR A 124 12.29 -2.08 -16.48
C THR A 124 11.32 -2.32 -15.32
N ILE A 125 11.25 -3.55 -14.80
CA ILE A 125 10.59 -3.89 -13.54
C ILE A 125 11.66 -4.48 -12.61
N PRO A 126 11.98 -3.81 -11.48
CA PRO A 126 13.01 -4.29 -10.58
C PRO A 126 12.68 -5.64 -9.96
N THR A 127 13.65 -6.55 -9.94
CA THR A 127 13.57 -7.77 -9.12
C THR A 127 13.80 -7.35 -7.66
N VAL A 128 12.93 -7.78 -6.76
CA VAL A 128 13.01 -7.41 -5.33
C VAL A 128 13.24 -8.66 -4.50
N GLU A 129 14.26 -8.62 -3.65
CA GLU A 129 14.48 -9.64 -2.63
C GLU A 129 14.15 -9.05 -1.25
N SER A 130 13.29 -9.74 -0.52
CA SER A 130 12.89 -9.37 0.84
C SER A 130 12.63 -10.61 1.67
N GLU A 131 13.02 -10.56 2.95
CA GLU A 131 12.64 -11.58 3.93
C GLU A 131 11.28 -11.30 4.59
N SER A 132 10.77 -10.07 4.47
CA SER A 132 9.42 -9.70 4.91
C SER A 132 8.52 -9.44 3.70
N ILE A 133 7.53 -10.31 3.49
CA ILE A 133 6.65 -10.30 2.32
C ILE A 133 5.19 -10.47 2.77
N LEU A 134 4.32 -9.56 2.32
CA LEU A 134 2.87 -9.78 2.26
C LEU A 134 2.52 -9.88 0.78
N ALA A 135 1.86 -10.96 0.35
CA ALA A 135 1.53 -11.11 -1.07
C ALA A 135 0.21 -11.81 -1.32
N VAL A 136 -0.55 -11.26 -2.28
CA VAL A 136 -1.75 -11.89 -2.85
C VAL A 136 -1.86 -11.49 -4.33
N GLU A 137 -1.60 -12.41 -5.24
CA GLU A 137 -1.71 -12.13 -6.68
C GLU A 137 -3.17 -11.84 -7.07
N HIS A 138 -3.44 -10.73 -7.78
CA HIS A 138 -4.81 -10.30 -8.15
C HIS A 138 -5.80 -10.25 -6.96
N GLY A 139 -5.30 -10.19 -5.73
CA GLY A 139 -6.13 -10.21 -4.54
C GLY A 139 -6.42 -8.82 -3.99
N ARG A 140 -6.77 -8.79 -2.71
CA ARG A 140 -6.88 -7.57 -1.91
C ARG A 140 -5.99 -7.67 -0.67
N VAL A 141 -5.29 -6.58 -0.35
CA VAL A 141 -4.65 -6.39 0.96
C VAL A 141 -5.31 -5.24 1.70
N ASN A 142 -5.72 -5.49 2.95
CA ASN A 142 -6.24 -4.48 3.86
C ASN A 142 -5.28 -4.30 5.03
N LEU A 143 -4.67 -3.13 5.18
CA LEU A 143 -3.91 -2.74 6.36
C LEU A 143 -4.67 -1.62 7.08
N VAL A 144 -5.23 -1.93 8.24
CA VAL A 144 -6.04 -0.96 9.01
C VAL A 144 -5.59 -0.89 10.45
N SER A 145 -5.20 0.31 10.88
CA SER A 145 -4.78 0.59 12.25
C SER A 145 -5.77 1.53 12.93
N ALA A 146 -6.33 1.11 14.06
CA ALA A 146 -7.25 1.86 14.90
C ALA A 146 -6.58 2.27 16.24
N ALA A 147 -6.79 3.52 16.66
CA ALA A 147 -6.31 4.05 17.93
C ALA A 147 -7.45 4.46 18.88
N SER A 148 -8.70 4.12 18.54
CA SER A 148 -9.83 4.34 19.44
C SER A 148 -10.89 3.26 19.29
N ARG A 149 -11.91 3.36 20.15
CA ARG A 149 -13.18 2.67 19.94
C ARG A 149 -13.78 3.00 18.56
N GLY A 150 -14.41 1.99 17.96
CA GLY A 150 -15.03 2.11 16.64
C GLY A 150 -15.17 0.78 15.94
N GLU A 151 -15.83 0.80 14.79
CA GLU A 151 -15.89 -0.33 13.86
C GLU A 151 -15.10 -0.04 12.58
N ILE A 152 -14.49 -1.09 12.04
CA ILE A 152 -13.95 -1.11 10.69
C ILE A 152 -14.83 -2.04 9.86
N THR A 153 -15.46 -1.50 8.83
CA THR A 153 -16.25 -2.30 7.88
C THR A 153 -15.43 -2.59 6.64
N ASP A 154 -15.41 -3.85 6.23
CA ASP A 154 -14.71 -4.37 5.06
C ASP A 154 -15.76 -4.96 4.11
N LYS A 155 -16.20 -4.15 3.14
CA LYS A 155 -17.11 -4.54 2.05
C LYS A 155 -16.44 -4.18 0.71
N ASP A 156 -17.06 -3.32 -0.10
CA ASP A 156 -16.48 -2.82 -1.35
C ASP A 156 -15.35 -1.81 -1.09
N ASN A 157 -15.39 -1.12 0.04
CA ASN A 157 -14.33 -0.22 0.51
C ASN A 157 -14.12 -0.44 2.01
N VAL A 158 -12.92 -0.12 2.47
CA VAL A 158 -12.55 -0.19 3.89
C VAL A 158 -12.86 1.15 4.55
N ILE A 159 -13.83 1.14 5.45
CA ILE A 159 -14.27 2.32 6.20
C ILE A 159 -13.93 2.13 7.67
N MET A 160 -13.16 3.08 8.22
CA MET A 160 -12.77 3.11 9.62
C MET A 160 -13.57 4.17 10.36
N GLN A 161 -14.24 3.78 11.44
CA GLN A 161 -14.84 4.70 12.40
C GLN A 161 -13.88 4.88 13.59
N GLY A 162 -13.79 6.11 14.10
CA GLY A 162 -12.87 6.45 15.18
C GLY A 162 -11.53 6.99 14.68
N LYS A 163 -10.54 7.03 15.58
CA LYS A 163 -9.19 7.51 15.30
C LYS A 163 -8.34 6.39 14.70
N GLY A 164 -7.52 6.73 13.71
CA GLY A 164 -6.54 5.81 13.17
C GLY A 164 -5.27 5.74 14.03
N GLY A 165 -4.65 4.55 14.09
CA GLY A 165 -3.37 4.32 14.76
C GLY A 165 -2.18 4.45 13.81
N LYS A 166 -1.08 3.75 14.13
CA LYS A 166 0.16 3.81 13.35
C LYS A 166 0.39 2.53 12.55
N ILE A 167 0.72 2.69 11.27
CA ILE A 167 1.25 1.63 10.41
C ILE A 167 2.71 1.98 10.08
N THR A 168 3.62 1.04 10.34
CA THR A 168 5.04 1.14 10.00
C THR A 168 5.44 -0.06 9.16
N ILE A 169 6.09 0.19 8.03
CA ILE A 169 6.55 -0.83 7.09
C ILE A 169 8.03 -0.55 6.80
N GLU A 170 8.91 -1.49 7.19
CA GLU A 170 10.37 -1.34 7.12
C GLU A 170 11.00 -2.59 6.50
N ASN A 171 11.76 -2.41 5.42
CA ASN A 171 12.38 -3.51 4.67
C ASN A 171 11.37 -4.61 4.27
N THR A 172 10.17 -4.22 3.86
CA THR A 172 9.08 -5.15 3.51
C THR A 172 8.63 -4.93 2.07
N LEU A 173 8.28 -6.04 1.41
CA LEU A 173 7.62 -6.04 0.11
C LEU A 173 6.13 -6.40 0.31
N ILE A 174 5.23 -5.51 -0.11
CA ILE A 174 3.82 -5.81 -0.34
C ILE A 174 3.67 -6.03 -1.85
N GLU A 175 3.51 -7.30 -2.26
CA GLU A 175 3.46 -7.72 -3.66
C GLU A 175 2.06 -8.19 -4.05
N MET A 176 1.41 -7.40 -4.89
CA MET A 176 0.04 -7.63 -5.36
C MET A 176 -0.03 -7.81 -6.88
N SER A 177 1.12 -7.87 -7.56
CA SER A 177 1.17 -8.00 -9.00
C SER A 177 0.61 -9.34 -9.47
N GLY A 178 -0.03 -9.37 -10.64
CA GLY A 178 -0.64 -10.58 -11.18
C GLY A 178 -1.25 -10.37 -12.56
N HIS A 179 -2.14 -11.28 -12.96
CA HIS A 179 -2.87 -11.17 -14.24
C HIS A 179 -3.71 -9.89 -14.32
N SER A 180 -4.14 -9.37 -13.17
CA SER A 180 -4.37 -7.94 -12.95
C SER A 180 -3.77 -7.55 -11.60
N GLY A 181 -3.33 -6.31 -11.47
CA GLY A 181 -2.82 -5.78 -10.21
C GLY A 181 -3.89 -5.88 -9.11
N GLY A 182 -3.54 -6.41 -7.95
CA GLY A 182 -4.43 -6.47 -6.78
C GLY A 182 -4.74 -5.12 -6.15
N GLU A 183 -5.76 -5.10 -5.31
CA GLU A 183 -6.24 -3.91 -4.62
C GLU A 183 -5.55 -3.75 -3.25
N VAL A 184 -5.16 -2.52 -2.89
CA VAL A 184 -4.53 -2.25 -1.59
C VAL A 184 -5.25 -1.13 -0.86
N PHE A 185 -5.70 -1.40 0.37
CA PHE A 185 -6.22 -0.39 1.27
C PHE A 185 -5.30 -0.19 2.47
N ILE A 186 -4.91 1.06 2.70
CA ILE A 186 -4.20 1.48 3.90
C ILE A 186 -5.05 2.53 4.60
N ARG A 187 -5.35 2.27 5.86
CA ARG A 187 -6.23 3.09 6.72
C ARG A 187 -5.58 3.26 8.08
N ALA A 188 -5.18 4.48 8.41
CA ALA A 188 -4.48 4.75 9.67
C ALA A 188 -4.56 6.24 10.03
N GLY A 189 -4.04 6.61 11.19
CA GLY A 189 -3.70 8.00 11.47
C GLY A 189 -2.36 8.32 10.83
N GLN A 190 -1.38 7.47 11.10
CA GLN A 190 0.01 7.66 10.72
C GLN A 190 0.50 6.48 9.88
N PHE A 191 1.21 6.78 8.80
CA PHE A 191 1.80 5.79 7.91
C PHE A 191 3.28 6.10 7.68
N PHE A 192 4.13 5.09 7.88
CA PHE A 192 5.57 5.18 7.66
C PHE A 192 6.00 4.03 6.75
N LEU A 193 6.54 4.38 5.59
CA LEU A 193 7.13 3.44 4.63
C LEU A 193 8.63 3.74 4.54
N ASP A 194 9.46 2.85 5.06
CA ASP A 194 10.92 3.00 5.03
C ASP A 194 11.59 1.84 4.31
N ASN A 195 12.37 2.16 3.28
CA ASN A 195 13.05 1.20 2.40
C ASN A 195 12.19 -0.02 2.02
N SER A 196 10.93 0.25 1.67
CA SER A 196 9.88 -0.76 1.48
C SER A 196 9.07 -0.52 0.22
N ILE A 197 8.57 -1.59 -0.38
CA ILE A 197 7.90 -1.52 -1.69
C ILE A 197 6.45 -1.99 -1.54
N ILE A 198 5.52 -1.20 -2.09
CA ILE A 198 4.12 -1.58 -2.30
C ILE A 198 3.87 -1.57 -3.80
N ARG A 199 3.63 -2.76 -4.37
CA ARG A 199 3.56 -2.94 -5.81
C ARG A 199 2.31 -3.70 -6.21
N SER A 200 1.64 -3.21 -7.25
CA SER A 200 0.46 -3.87 -7.84
C SER A 200 0.47 -3.79 -9.36
N ASN A 201 1.35 -4.56 -9.99
CA ASN A 201 1.50 -4.56 -11.44
C ASN A 201 0.52 -5.51 -12.13
N THR A 202 0.13 -5.13 -13.34
CA THR A 202 -0.78 -5.85 -14.24
C THR A 202 0.01 -6.46 -15.39
N TYR A 203 0.08 -7.80 -15.40
CA TYR A 203 0.82 -8.56 -16.41
C TYR A 203 -0.10 -9.30 -17.39
N GLY A 204 -1.39 -9.44 -17.07
CA GLY A 204 -2.31 -10.30 -17.80
C GLY A 204 -3.39 -9.55 -18.57
N ASN A 205 -4.56 -10.19 -18.67
CA ASN A 205 -5.62 -9.84 -19.62
C ASN A 205 -6.78 -9.05 -18.99
N GLN A 206 -6.59 -8.46 -17.81
CA GLN A 206 -7.59 -7.65 -17.12
C GLN A 206 -6.97 -6.33 -16.67
N ASP A 207 -7.81 -5.30 -16.46
CA ASP A 207 -7.38 -4.02 -15.91
C ASP A 207 -6.91 -4.19 -14.44
N GLY A 208 -5.89 -3.44 -14.05
CA GLY A 208 -5.37 -3.42 -12.69
C GLY A 208 -6.26 -2.68 -11.70
N ASN A 209 -6.18 -3.08 -10.43
CA ASN A 209 -6.84 -2.40 -9.32
C ASN A 209 -5.93 -1.35 -8.66
N ASN A 210 -6.53 -0.55 -7.78
CA ASN A 210 -5.90 0.63 -7.22
C ASN A 210 -5.15 0.37 -5.92
N ILE A 211 -4.17 1.22 -5.64
CA ILE A 211 -3.60 1.40 -4.31
C ILE A 211 -4.24 2.63 -3.68
N ASN A 212 -4.85 2.48 -2.50
CA ASN A 212 -5.61 3.52 -1.83
C ASN A 212 -5.15 3.74 -0.38
N LEU A 213 -4.54 4.90 -0.12
CA LEU A 213 -4.12 5.33 1.21
C LEU A 213 -5.08 6.42 1.69
N LYS A 214 -5.74 6.18 2.83
CA LYS A 214 -6.57 7.19 3.49
C LYS A 214 -6.15 7.31 4.94
N LEU A 215 -5.55 8.44 5.26
CA LEU A 215 -4.85 8.70 6.51
C LEU A 215 -5.41 9.93 7.19
N THR A 216 -5.48 9.94 8.52
CA THR A 216 -6.07 11.06 9.27
C THR A 216 -5.05 12.02 9.87
N GLU A 217 -3.75 11.73 9.79
CA GLU A 217 -2.70 12.60 10.33
C GLU A 217 -1.53 12.78 9.34
N VAL A 218 -0.78 11.71 9.04
CA VAL A 218 0.48 11.85 8.30
C VAL A 218 0.92 10.60 7.54
N ALA A 219 1.59 10.82 6.41
CA ALA A 219 2.38 9.83 5.68
C ALA A 219 3.84 10.28 5.54
N TYR A 220 4.77 9.40 5.86
CA TYR A 220 6.20 9.54 5.55
C TYR A 220 6.66 8.39 4.66
N LEU A 221 7.22 8.70 3.50
CA LEU A 221 7.84 7.73 2.58
C LEU A 221 9.33 8.05 2.50
N ASN A 222 10.16 7.20 3.09
CA ASN A 222 11.59 7.48 3.30
C ASN A 222 12.48 6.39 2.70
N GLY A 223 13.62 6.82 2.17
CA GLY A 223 14.66 5.91 1.70
C GLY A 223 14.57 5.59 0.20
N LEU A 224 15.74 5.29 -0.38
CA LEU A 224 15.89 5.15 -1.84
C LEU A 224 15.17 3.93 -2.42
N ASN A 225 14.88 2.94 -1.58
CA ASN A 225 14.14 1.72 -1.93
C ASN A 225 12.63 1.83 -1.62
N SER A 226 12.17 2.96 -1.08
CA SER A 226 10.74 3.14 -0.83
C SER A 226 9.98 3.45 -2.10
N GLU A 227 8.98 2.62 -2.40
CA GLU A 227 8.21 2.68 -3.65
C GLU A 227 6.74 2.36 -3.41
N ILE A 228 5.84 3.14 -4.01
CA ILE A 228 4.44 2.77 -4.23
C ILE A 228 4.20 2.79 -5.74
N SER A 229 3.92 1.62 -6.32
CA SER A 229 3.90 1.46 -7.77
C SER A 229 2.76 0.63 -8.31
N VAL A 230 2.25 1.07 -9.47
CA VAL A 230 1.29 0.34 -10.30
C VAL A 230 1.70 0.43 -11.77
N PHE A 231 2.14 -0.68 -12.35
CA PHE A 231 2.52 -0.76 -13.77
C PHE A 231 1.64 -1.72 -14.54
N THR A 232 1.41 -1.45 -15.82
CA THR A 232 0.91 -2.44 -16.76
C THR A 232 1.97 -2.78 -17.80
N THR A 233 2.21 -4.07 -18.00
CA THR A 233 2.98 -4.57 -19.15
C THR A 233 2.08 -5.30 -20.15
N SER A 234 0.78 -5.05 -20.11
CA SER A 234 -0.21 -5.72 -20.95
C SER A 234 -0.94 -4.72 -21.86
N GLN A 235 -1.92 -5.23 -22.61
CA GLN A 235 -2.81 -4.38 -23.40
C GLN A 235 -3.90 -3.71 -22.56
N ASN A 236 -4.02 -4.09 -21.28
CA ASN A 236 -5.02 -3.59 -20.34
C ASN A 236 -4.42 -2.50 -19.46
N ASN A 237 -5.29 -1.70 -18.86
CA ASN A 237 -4.88 -0.53 -18.11
C ASN A 237 -4.30 -0.94 -16.75
N ALA A 238 -3.34 -0.16 -16.25
CA ALA A 238 -2.95 -0.24 -14.85
C ALA A 238 -4.05 0.36 -13.98
N GLY A 239 -4.09 -0.01 -12.70
CA GLY A 239 -4.82 0.76 -11.70
C GLY A 239 -4.10 2.07 -11.38
N GLY A 240 -4.75 2.91 -10.58
CA GLY A 240 -4.22 4.19 -10.10
C GLY A 240 -3.76 4.16 -8.64
N ILE A 241 -3.23 5.28 -8.20
CA ILE A 241 -2.79 5.52 -6.82
C ILE A 241 -3.57 6.71 -6.27
N LEU A 242 -4.30 6.51 -5.17
CA LEU A 242 -5.04 7.56 -4.47
C LEU A 242 -4.50 7.71 -3.04
N ILE A 243 -4.07 8.91 -2.69
CA ILE A 243 -3.57 9.26 -1.35
C ILE A 243 -4.38 10.44 -0.80
N GLU A 244 -5.07 10.21 0.31
CA GLU A 244 -5.76 11.22 1.10
C GLU A 244 -5.09 11.32 2.48
N VAL A 245 -4.46 12.45 2.81
CA VAL A 245 -3.71 12.63 4.06
C VAL A 245 -3.52 14.09 4.42
N PRO A 246 -3.57 14.54 5.69
CA PRO A 246 -3.27 15.93 6.02
C PRO A 246 -1.84 16.36 5.66
N TYR A 247 -0.83 15.58 6.06
CA TYR A 247 0.58 15.85 5.73
C TYR A 247 1.23 14.67 5.01
N LEU A 248 1.77 14.91 3.81
CA LEU A 248 2.58 13.93 3.08
C LEU A 248 4.02 14.43 2.96
N GLU A 249 4.97 13.63 3.43
CA GLU A 249 6.39 13.86 3.17
C GLU A 249 7.00 12.65 2.45
N ILE A 250 7.74 12.94 1.38
CA ILE A 250 8.48 11.95 0.61
C ILE A 250 9.94 12.39 0.61
N THR A 251 10.83 11.51 1.06
CA THR A 251 12.27 11.79 1.15
C THR A 251 13.04 10.65 0.47
N GLY A 252 13.50 10.90 -0.76
CA GLY A 252 14.24 9.93 -1.56
C GLY A 252 13.44 8.73 -2.08
N ALA A 253 12.13 8.72 -1.87
CA ALA A 253 11.22 7.64 -2.27
C ALA A 253 10.48 7.94 -3.59
N LEU A 254 9.77 6.93 -4.09
CA LEU A 254 9.08 6.92 -5.38
C LEU A 254 7.58 6.63 -5.22
N ILE A 255 6.74 7.40 -5.90
CA ILE A 255 5.36 7.03 -6.21
C ILE A 255 5.24 7.05 -7.73
N ASN A 256 4.84 5.93 -8.34
CA ASN A 256 4.73 5.91 -9.79
C ASN A 256 3.61 5.03 -10.35
N THR A 257 3.14 5.46 -11.51
CA THR A 257 2.33 4.63 -12.39
C THR A 257 3.05 4.46 -13.72
N GLY A 258 2.75 3.38 -14.45
CA GLY A 258 3.25 3.32 -15.82
C GLY A 258 2.70 2.22 -16.71
N SER A 259 3.04 2.33 -18.00
CA SER A 259 2.64 1.38 -19.03
C SER A 259 3.78 1.04 -19.99
N ALA A 260 3.93 -0.25 -20.28
CA ALA A 260 4.99 -0.77 -21.14
C ALA A 260 4.49 -1.39 -22.46
N LEU A 261 3.19 -1.48 -22.72
CA LEU A 261 2.67 -1.92 -24.03
C LEU A 261 1.61 -0.95 -24.56
N THR A 262 0.36 -1.39 -24.77
CA THR A 262 -0.73 -0.58 -25.31
C THR A 262 -1.74 -0.14 -24.25
N GLY A 263 -1.71 -0.77 -23.05
CA GLY A 263 -2.54 -0.35 -21.93
C GLY A 263 -2.17 1.04 -21.41
N GLN A 264 -3.11 1.72 -20.78
CA GLN A 264 -2.89 3.04 -20.18
C GLN A 264 -2.28 2.88 -18.77
N ALA A 265 -1.37 3.77 -18.40
CA ALA A 265 -0.95 3.90 -17.01
C ALA A 265 -2.09 4.52 -16.19
N GLY A 266 -2.22 4.15 -14.92
CA GLY A 266 -3.22 4.76 -14.06
C GLY A 266 -2.83 6.15 -13.58
N ASP A 267 -3.81 6.86 -13.05
CA ASP A 267 -3.64 8.21 -12.52
C ASP A 267 -3.04 8.18 -11.11
N ILE A 268 -2.38 9.28 -10.74
CA ILE A 268 -1.94 9.55 -9.37
C ILE A 268 -2.74 10.73 -8.83
N GLU A 269 -3.50 10.52 -7.77
CA GLU A 269 -4.29 11.56 -7.12
C GLU A 269 -3.87 11.74 -5.66
N ILE A 270 -3.48 12.97 -5.30
CA ILE A 270 -3.03 13.34 -3.95
C ILE A 270 -3.90 14.48 -3.42
N TYR A 271 -4.63 14.19 -2.36
CA TYR A 271 -5.45 15.14 -1.60
C TYR A 271 -4.82 15.35 -0.24
N ALA A 272 -4.29 16.55 0.02
CA ALA A 272 -3.64 16.84 1.29
C ALA A 272 -3.78 18.27 1.76
N ASP A 273 -3.42 18.54 3.02
CA ASP A 273 -3.27 19.93 3.48
C ASP A 273 -1.90 20.45 3.07
N GLN A 274 -0.87 19.61 3.21
CA GLN A 274 0.52 19.94 2.90
C GLN A 274 1.26 18.74 2.30
N VAL A 275 2.13 19.00 1.32
CA VAL A 275 3.01 18.02 0.69
C VAL A 275 4.44 18.54 0.63
N SER A 276 5.41 17.72 1.05
CA SER A 276 6.84 18.02 0.99
C SER A 276 7.62 16.92 0.28
N LEU A 277 8.20 17.24 -0.88
CA LEU A 277 9.08 16.35 -1.64
C LEU A 277 10.54 16.73 -1.40
N ARG A 278 11.33 15.81 -0.85
CA ARG A 278 12.72 15.99 -0.41
C ARG A 278 13.68 14.97 -1.01
N GLU A 279 14.93 15.39 -1.16
CA GLU A 279 16.09 14.50 -1.42
C GLU A 279 15.85 13.42 -2.49
N ARG A 280 15.47 13.80 -3.73
CA ARG A 280 15.15 12.87 -4.83
C ARG A 280 13.80 12.16 -4.66
N ALA A 281 12.81 12.84 -4.08
CA ALA A 281 11.45 12.36 -4.08
C ALA A 281 10.85 12.45 -5.50
N ILE A 282 10.32 11.34 -5.99
CA ILE A 282 9.79 11.25 -7.35
C ILE A 282 8.31 10.90 -7.29
N ILE A 283 7.49 11.66 -8.01
CA ILE A 283 6.10 11.32 -8.32
C ILE A 283 5.97 11.32 -9.85
N GLY A 284 5.75 10.16 -10.45
CA GLY A 284 5.89 10.01 -11.90
C GLY A 284 4.83 9.11 -12.54
N SER A 285 4.38 9.49 -13.73
CA SER A 285 3.55 8.63 -14.58
C SER A 285 4.20 8.48 -15.94
N GLY A 286 4.46 7.24 -16.36
CA GLY A 286 5.27 6.97 -17.55
C GLY A 286 4.63 6.02 -18.55
N SER A 287 4.85 6.25 -19.84
CA SER A 287 4.57 5.25 -20.87
C SER A 287 5.77 5.02 -21.81
N PHE A 288 6.11 3.76 -22.04
CA PHE A 288 7.30 3.38 -22.82
C PHE A 288 6.99 3.06 -24.28
N TYR A 289 5.75 2.65 -24.60
CA TYR A 289 5.32 2.24 -25.93
C TYR A 289 4.04 2.97 -26.37
N ALA A 290 3.03 2.27 -26.89
CA ALA A 290 1.83 2.90 -27.43
C ALA A 290 0.79 3.28 -26.34
N GLY A 291 0.98 2.81 -25.11
CA GLY A 291 0.18 3.17 -23.95
C GLY A 291 0.29 4.64 -23.58
N GLN A 292 -0.77 5.21 -23.03
CA GLN A 292 -0.78 6.58 -22.53
C GLN A 292 -0.26 6.61 -21.09
N SER A 293 0.44 7.69 -20.72
CA SER A 293 0.71 7.95 -19.29
C SER A 293 -0.57 8.46 -18.63
N GLY A 294 -0.81 8.11 -17.37
CA GLY A 294 -1.90 8.67 -16.57
C GLY A 294 -1.61 10.09 -16.13
N ASP A 295 -2.67 10.80 -15.74
CA ASP A 295 -2.61 12.14 -15.20
C ASP A 295 -2.11 12.12 -13.74
N ILE A 296 -1.50 13.23 -13.32
CA ILE A 296 -1.11 13.46 -11.93
C ILE A 296 -1.90 14.67 -11.40
N LYS A 297 -2.71 14.46 -10.36
CA LYS A 297 -3.53 15.49 -9.73
C LYS A 297 -3.11 15.71 -8.28
N PHE A 298 -2.88 16.97 -7.93
CA PHE A 298 -2.71 17.44 -6.56
C PHE A 298 -3.82 18.43 -6.21
N GLU A 299 -4.48 18.20 -5.09
CA GLU A 299 -5.42 19.14 -4.46
C GLU A 299 -4.95 19.39 -3.02
N ILE A 300 -4.19 20.49 -2.85
CA ILE A 300 -3.42 20.81 -1.64
C ILE A 300 -4.00 22.06 -0.98
N LYS A 301 -4.46 21.95 0.27
CA LYS A 301 -5.13 23.10 0.93
C LYS A 301 -4.19 24.26 1.23
N ASP A 302 -2.94 23.98 1.59
CA ASP A 302 -1.95 24.98 1.95
C ASP A 302 -0.68 24.88 1.07
N ASP A 303 0.31 24.07 1.44
CA ASP A 303 1.65 24.14 0.86
C ASP A 303 2.03 22.87 0.09
N LEU A 304 2.37 23.03 -1.20
CA LEU A 304 3.15 22.06 -1.96
C LEU A 304 4.60 22.55 -2.05
N SER A 305 5.53 21.77 -1.49
CA SER A 305 6.95 22.08 -1.46
C SER A 305 7.75 21.02 -2.19
N ILE A 306 8.50 21.41 -3.22
CA ILE A 306 9.35 20.52 -4.02
C ILE A 306 10.80 20.98 -3.88
N ASN A 307 11.48 20.40 -2.88
CA ASN A 307 12.79 20.86 -2.44
C ASN A 307 13.80 19.73 -2.47
N GLY A 308 14.87 19.91 -3.21
CA GLY A 308 16.07 19.12 -2.98
C GLY A 308 16.53 18.32 -4.18
N TYR A 309 17.82 18.05 -4.14
CA TYR A 309 18.52 17.10 -4.99
C TYR A 309 19.42 16.29 -4.07
N THR A 310 19.75 15.08 -4.47
CA THR A 310 20.69 14.26 -3.69
C THR A 310 22.05 14.32 -4.37
N PRO A 311 23.09 14.93 -3.76
CA PRO A 311 24.41 15.02 -4.39
C PRO A 311 24.97 13.64 -4.75
N GLY A 312 25.78 13.57 -5.82
CA GLY A 312 26.44 12.36 -6.28
C GLY A 312 25.68 11.60 -7.36
N TYR A 313 26.18 10.43 -7.71
CA TYR A 313 25.54 9.50 -8.64
C TYR A 313 24.58 8.59 -7.91
N HIS A 314 23.40 8.40 -8.48
CA HIS A 314 22.33 7.56 -7.95
C HIS A 314 21.83 6.67 -9.07
N ILE A 315 21.75 5.37 -8.80
CA ILE A 315 21.21 4.41 -9.75
C ILE A 315 19.76 4.14 -9.35
N SER A 316 18.81 4.49 -10.21
CA SER A 316 17.40 4.14 -10.06
C SER A 316 16.92 3.53 -11.37
N HIS A 317 16.26 2.38 -11.29
CA HIS A 317 15.80 1.61 -12.45
C HIS A 317 16.88 1.43 -13.55
N GLY A 318 18.14 1.19 -13.13
CA GLY A 318 19.26 0.89 -14.05
C GLY A 318 19.82 2.14 -14.73
N ILE A 319 19.25 3.30 -14.42
CA ILE A 319 19.65 4.60 -14.94
C ILE A 319 20.49 5.28 -13.87
N GLU A 320 21.75 5.54 -14.19
CA GLU A 320 22.65 6.35 -13.38
C GLU A 320 22.32 7.83 -13.60
N THR A 321 21.95 8.52 -12.52
CA THR A 321 21.58 9.93 -12.52
C THR A 321 22.52 10.70 -11.59
N TYR A 322 23.05 11.82 -12.05
CA TYR A 322 23.91 12.68 -11.26
C TYR A 322 23.12 13.84 -10.65
N ASN A 323 23.21 14.04 -9.33
CA ASN A 323 22.47 15.04 -8.58
C ASN A 323 20.96 15.06 -8.88
N PRO A 324 20.27 13.90 -8.85
CA PRO A 324 18.86 13.86 -9.21
C PRO A 324 18.02 14.70 -8.24
N LYS A 325 17.06 15.42 -8.81
CA LYS A 325 16.19 16.37 -8.12
C LYS A 325 14.90 15.68 -7.69
N SER A 326 14.24 16.22 -6.68
CA SER A 326 12.83 15.91 -6.44
C SER A 326 11.99 16.42 -7.61
N ILE A 327 11.11 15.57 -8.15
CA ILE A 327 10.41 15.86 -9.41
C ILE A 327 9.01 15.26 -9.45
N ILE A 328 8.06 16.03 -9.99
CA ILE A 328 6.76 15.55 -10.43
C ILE A 328 6.78 15.51 -11.95
N PHE A 329 6.52 14.36 -12.59
CA PHE A 329 6.53 14.31 -14.04
C PHE A 329 5.56 13.34 -14.67
N THR A 330 5.16 13.67 -15.90
CA THR A 330 4.61 12.71 -16.85
C THR A 330 5.58 12.55 -18.01
N ILE A 331 5.73 11.32 -18.51
CA ILE A 331 6.60 11.06 -19.65
C ILE A 331 6.01 10.02 -20.58
N SER A 332 5.96 10.32 -21.88
CA SER A 332 5.80 9.31 -22.90
C SER A 332 7.04 9.20 -23.78
N ILE A 333 7.57 8.00 -23.91
CA ILE A 333 8.71 7.69 -24.77
C ILE A 333 8.23 7.14 -26.13
N GLY A 334 7.07 6.48 -26.16
CA GLY A 334 6.54 5.84 -27.36
C GLY A 334 5.49 6.67 -28.10
N ALA A 335 4.49 5.98 -28.66
CA ALA A 335 3.45 6.60 -29.47
C ALA A 335 2.23 7.09 -28.67
N GLY A 336 2.12 6.71 -27.39
CA GLY A 336 1.04 7.20 -26.52
C GLY A 336 1.27 8.65 -26.10
N ASN A 337 0.22 9.32 -25.65
CA ASN A 337 0.34 10.68 -25.15
C ASN A 337 0.94 10.70 -23.74
N SER A 338 1.62 11.79 -23.42
CA SER A 338 2.00 12.08 -22.04
C SER A 338 0.77 12.53 -21.26
N GLY A 339 0.69 12.16 -20.00
CA GLY A 339 -0.36 12.62 -19.09
C GLY A 339 -0.20 14.10 -18.76
N ASN A 340 -1.23 14.67 -18.16
CA ASN A 340 -1.26 16.04 -17.66
C ASN A 340 -0.87 16.07 -16.17
N ILE A 341 -0.42 17.24 -15.73
CA ILE A 341 -0.18 17.52 -14.31
C ILE A 341 -1.10 18.67 -13.89
N PHE A 342 -2.00 18.38 -12.96
CA PHE A 342 -2.93 19.35 -12.37
C PHE A 342 -2.52 19.60 -10.92
N ILE A 343 -2.23 20.85 -10.58
CA ILE A 343 -1.88 21.25 -9.22
C ILE A 343 -2.78 22.41 -8.80
N ASP A 344 -3.65 22.15 -7.83
CA ASP A 344 -4.34 23.16 -7.06
C ASP A 344 -3.70 23.24 -5.68
N ALA A 345 -3.04 24.36 -5.38
CA ALA A 345 -2.38 24.62 -4.12
C ALA A 345 -2.39 26.11 -3.80
N LYS A 346 -2.57 26.45 -2.53
CA LYS A 346 -2.50 27.85 -2.08
C LYS A 346 -1.09 28.42 -2.21
N ASN A 347 -0.07 27.63 -1.87
CA ASN A 347 1.33 27.97 -2.04
C ASN A 347 2.08 26.84 -2.74
N LEU A 348 2.84 27.18 -3.78
CA LEU A 348 3.80 26.28 -4.44
C LEU A 348 5.22 26.81 -4.23
N ASN A 349 6.02 26.07 -3.47
CA ASN A 349 7.42 26.38 -3.18
C ASN A 349 8.33 25.38 -3.91
N MET A 350 9.18 25.87 -4.80
CA MET A 350 10.11 25.00 -5.54
C MET A 350 11.55 25.51 -5.40
N GLN A 351 12.40 24.70 -4.76
CA GLN A 351 13.83 24.96 -4.64
C GLN A 351 14.62 23.76 -5.15
N SER A 352 15.25 23.91 -6.32
CA SER A 352 16.00 22.82 -6.96
C SER A 352 15.18 21.56 -7.25
N GLY A 353 13.84 21.67 -7.30
CA GLY A 353 12.91 20.64 -7.77
C GLY A 353 12.41 20.90 -9.19
N GLY A 354 11.55 20.02 -9.72
CA GLY A 354 10.98 20.15 -11.06
C GLY A 354 9.53 19.66 -11.17
N ILE A 355 8.80 20.25 -12.12
CA ILE A 355 7.52 19.74 -12.63
C ILE A 355 7.65 19.71 -14.15
N SER A 356 7.37 18.58 -14.79
CA SER A 356 7.49 18.48 -16.25
C SER A 356 6.55 17.46 -16.87
N THR A 357 5.97 17.81 -18.00
CA THR A 357 5.31 16.85 -18.90
C THR A 357 6.18 16.72 -20.16
N ASN A 358 6.51 15.50 -20.55
CA ASN A 358 7.39 15.25 -21.70
C ASN A 358 6.80 14.20 -22.64
N ALA A 359 6.92 14.42 -23.94
CA ALA A 359 6.68 13.43 -24.99
C ALA A 359 7.92 13.36 -25.88
N HIS A 360 8.58 12.20 -25.94
CA HIS A 360 9.79 11.97 -26.73
C HIS A 360 9.53 11.19 -28.03
N GLY A 361 8.41 10.47 -28.10
CA GLY A 361 8.00 9.74 -29.31
C GLY A 361 7.01 10.52 -30.17
N THR A 362 6.09 9.82 -30.84
CA THR A 362 5.06 10.46 -31.68
C THR A 362 3.82 10.90 -30.89
N GLY A 363 3.81 10.62 -29.59
CA GLY A 363 2.79 11.09 -28.65
C GLY A 363 2.72 12.61 -28.54
N LYS A 364 1.59 13.10 -28.02
CA LYS A 364 1.39 14.53 -27.70
C LYS A 364 1.57 14.81 -26.22
#